data_AF-A0A535S569-F1
#
_entry.id   AF-A0A535S569-F1
#
_cell.length_a   1.000
_cell.length_b   1.000
_cell.length_c   1.000
_cell.angle_alpha   90.00
_cell.angle_beta   90.00
_cell.angle_gamma   90.00
#
_symmetry.space_group_name_H-M   'P 1'
#
loop_
_entity.id
_entity.type
_entity.pdbx_description
1 polymer ?
#
loop_
_entity_poly.entity_id
_entity_poly.type
_entity_poly.pdbx_seq_one_letter_code
_entity_poly.pdbx_strand_id
1 'polypeptide(L)' 'MKAHILIVDDDSRITDLLRRILAYEGYSVAIAASGSEALNRSL' A
#
# COMPACT_ATOMS: atom_id res chain seq x y z
N MET A 1 4.51 17.04 4.50
CA MET A 1 3.69 15.87 4.14
C MET A 1 4.60 14.66 4.05
N LYS A 2 4.21 13.52 4.64
CA LYS A 2 4.96 12.26 4.46
C LYS A 2 4.74 11.70 3.05
N ALA A 3 5.65 10.83 2.61
CA ALA A 3 5.60 10.21 1.28
C ALA A 3 4.36 9.34 1.08
N HIS A 4 3.99 9.13 -0.18
CA HIS A 4 3.00 8.13 -0.58
C HIS A 4 3.69 6.78 -0.78
N ILE A 5 3.10 5.71 -0.24
CA ILE A 5 3.64 4.35 -0.27
C ILE A 5 2.63 3.43 -0.96
N LEU A 6 3.06 2.72 -2.00
CA LEU A 6 2.31 1.65 -2.63
C LEU A 6 2.85 0.30 -2.14
N ILE A 7 1.98 -0.52 -1.54
CA ILE A 7 2.28 -1.87 -1.10
C ILE A 7 1.73 -2.85 -2.13
N VAL A 8 2.55 -3.78 -2.60
CA VAL A 8 2.16 -4.79 -3.59
C VAL A 8 2.46 -6.17 -3.05
N ASP A 9 1.42 -6.89 -2.66
CA ASP A 9 1.48 -8.25 -2.12
C ASP A 9 0.09 -8.89 -2.26
N ASP A 10 0.03 -10.16 -2.63
CA ASP A 10 -1.22 -10.91 -2.87
C ASP A 10 -1.87 -11.40 -1.56
N ASP A 11 -1.14 -11.43 -0.43
CA ASP A 11 -1.72 -11.71 0.87
C ASP A 11 -2.35 -10.45 1.50
N SER A 12 -3.68 -10.43 1.51
CA SER A 12 -4.45 -9.31 2.07
C SER A 12 -4.18 -9.08 3.56
N ARG A 13 -3.78 -10.11 4.32
CA ARG A 13 -3.48 -9.96 5.75
C ARG A 13 -2.20 -9.18 5.98
N ILE A 14 -1.20 -9.38 5.11
CA ILE A 14 0.08 -8.66 5.17
C ILE A 14 -0.13 -7.20 4.78
N THR A 15 -0.81 -6.96 3.66
CA THR A 15 -1.06 -5.59 3.17
C THR A 15 -1.90 -4.77 4.15
N ASP A 16 -2.92 -5.37 4.79
CA ASP A 16 -3.72 -4.70 5.81
C ASP A 16 -2.93 -4.36 7.07
N LEU A 17 -2.06 -5.26 7.53
CA LEU A 17 -1.17 -5.02 8.68
C LEU A 17 -0.24 -3.82 8.39
N LEU A 18 0.46 -3.86 7.25
CA LEU A 18 1.41 -2.82 6.86
C LEU A 18 0.71 -1.47 6.65
N ARG A 19 -0.48 -1.47 6.02
CA ARG A 19 -1.28 -0.25 5.84
C ARG A 19 -1.62 0.38 7.18
N ARG A 20 -2.04 -0.40 8.19
CA ARG A 20 -2.36 0.13 9.52
C ARG A 20 -1.14 0.78 10.19
N ILE A 21 0.00 0.10 10.15
CA ILE A 21 1.25 0.60 10.76
C ILE A 21 1.70 1.90 10.07
N LEU A 22 1.77 1.90 8.75
CA LEU A 22 2.25 3.06 7.98
C LEU A 22 1.26 4.23 8.03
N ALA A 23 -0.04 3.96 8.02
CA ALA A 23 -1.05 5.01 8.19
C ALA A 23 -1.01 5.61 9.60
N TYR A 24 -0.77 4.79 10.64
CA TYR A 24 -0.59 5.28 12.01
C TYR A 24 0.63 6.22 12.11
N GLU A 25 1.71 5.88 11.40
CA GLU A 25 2.87 6.77 11.25
C GLU A 25 2.59 8.02 10.41
N GLY A 26 1.41 8.17 9.82
CA GLY A 26 1.00 9.34 9.04
C GLY A 26 1.44 9.32 7.58
N TYR A 27 1.81 8.16 7.02
CA TYR A 27 2.02 8.00 5.58
C TYR A 27 0.68 7.86 4.84
N SER A 28 0.64 8.31 3.59
CA SER A 28 -0.44 7.97 2.66
C SER A 28 -0.12 6.61 2.03
N VAL A 29 -1.04 5.65 2.12
CA VAL A 29 -0.79 4.27 1.72
C VAL A 29 -1.83 3.79 0.72
N ALA A 30 -1.37 3.23 -0.40
CA ALA A 30 -2.16 2.47 -1.36
C ALA A 30 -1.76 0.99 -1.31
N ILE A 31 -2.70 0.10 -1.64
CA ILE A 31 -2.48 -1.35 -1.73
C ILE A 31 -2.80 -1.80 -3.15
N ALA A 32 -2.04 -2.75 -3.68
CA ALA A 32 -2.38 -3.54 -4.85
C ALA A 32 -2.15 -5.04 -4.56
N ALA A 33 -3.05 -5.90 -5.03
CA ALA A 33 -2.93 -7.36 -4.88
C ALA A 33 -2.19 -8.02 -6.05
N SER A 34 -1.79 -7.23 -7.06
CA SER A 34 -1.11 -7.73 -8.26
C SER A 34 -0.29 -6.63 -8.92
N GLY A 35 0.66 -7.03 -9.78
CA GLY A 35 1.48 -6.08 -10.54
C GLY A 35 0.67 -5.20 -11.49
N SER A 36 -0.38 -5.74 -12.12
CA SER A 36 -1.27 -4.96 -13.00
C SER A 36 -2.06 -3.92 -12.22
N GLU A 37 -2.59 -4.27 -11.05
CA GLU A 37 -3.24 -3.32 -10.16
C GLU A 37 -2.25 -2.26 -9.64
N ALA A 38 -1.01 -2.66 -9.34
CA ALA A 38 0.03 -1.73 -8.89
C ALA A 38 0.35 -0.69 -9.96
N LEU A 39 0.50 -1.11 -11.22
CA LEU A 39 0.75 -0.19 -12.34
C LEU A 39 -0.39 0.83 -12.49
N ASN A 40 -1.65 0.40 -12.38
CA ASN A 40 -2.82 1.30 -12.42
C ASN A 40 -2.86 2.31 -11.27
N ARG A 41 -2.23 2.01 -10.12
CA ARG A 41 -2.18 2.88 -8.94
C ARG A 41 -0.92 3.74 -8.85
N SER A 42 0.11 3.42 -9.65
CA SER A 42 1.39 4.17 -9.69
C SER A 42 1.41 5.34 -10.67
N LEU A 43 0.45 5.36 -11.61
CA LEU A 43 0.25 6.39 -12.63
C LEU A 43 -0.82 7.39 -12.16
#